data_AF-A0A1V6J1H8-F1
#
_entry.id   AF-A0A1V6J1H8-F1
#
_cell.length_a   1.000
_cell.length_b   1.000
_cell.length_c   1.000
_cell.angle_alpha   90.00
_cell.angle_beta   90.00
_cell.angle_gamma   90.00
#
_symmetry.space_group_name_H-M   'P 1'
#
loop_
_entity.id
_entity.type
_entity.pdbx_description
1 polymer ?
#
loop_
_entity_poly.entity_id
_entity_poly.type
_entity_poly.pdbx_seq_one_letter_code
_entity_poly.pdbx_strand_id
1 'polypeptide(L)'
;MRKIAIALLFASALIVGACGNTGSKKKDAGTKSEVSLQEQYLTQDLLIKIDSLIAGIQKLGVMPHMKAIDEGTLVLTDREKRIKPTFLMPLEKVNDLITLNQKSRALAVYAVDREIAQLYEMPLEEYDRVIAQLLVDTDNVSLMEGAEVKVEVNTMDVDSWIVTMGEDQLAKEQMHLFFETLGAGVLESLYITSLDIPRYITYFNDQTASEVTYRLLLVVDGIESLIPYHPELESIRGILEPLKVINAINVKQLEEQLNTLAVDIAEGRNKLLD
;
A
#
# COMPACT_ATOMS: atom_id res chain seq x y z
N MET A 1 17.47 0.39 -10.46
CA MET A 1 17.62 -0.27 -9.14
C MET A 1 17.15 0.63 -8.01
N ARG A 2 17.76 1.79 -7.70
CA ARG A 2 17.11 2.83 -6.84
C ARG A 2 15.67 3.17 -7.24
N LYS A 3 15.35 3.06 -8.54
CA LYS A 3 14.03 3.34 -9.14
C LYS A 3 13.01 2.19 -9.09
N ILE A 4 13.44 0.95 -8.84
CA ILE A 4 12.52 -0.22 -8.78
C ILE A 4 11.94 -0.36 -7.38
N ALA A 5 12.70 0.02 -6.36
CA ALA A 5 12.24 0.01 -4.99
C ALA A 5 11.19 1.08 -4.64
N ILE A 6 11.15 2.14 -5.44
CA ILE A 6 10.26 3.30 -5.32
C ILE A 6 8.80 2.97 -5.67
N ALA A 7 8.55 1.94 -6.47
CA ALA A 7 7.21 1.70 -7.00
C ALA A 7 6.33 0.76 -6.15
N LEU A 8 6.92 -0.04 -5.26
CA LEU A 8 6.16 -0.82 -4.26
C LEU A 8 5.80 -0.06 -3.02
N LEU A 9 6.47 1.06 -2.86
CA LEU A 9 6.21 1.96 -1.79
C LEU A 9 4.83 2.59 -1.93
N PHE A 10 4.20 2.80 -3.07
CA PHE A 10 2.95 3.56 -3.08
C PHE A 10 1.71 2.82 -2.51
N ALA A 11 1.80 1.52 -2.21
CA ALA A 11 0.83 0.85 -1.33
C ALA A 11 1.07 1.16 0.18
N SER A 12 2.17 1.85 0.50
CA SER A 12 2.75 2.02 1.84
C SER A 12 3.49 3.35 2.17
N ALA A 13 3.92 4.19 1.22
CA ALA A 13 4.63 5.48 1.29
C ALA A 13 5.01 5.96 -0.14
N LEU A 14 4.89 7.24 -0.47
CA LEU A 14 5.19 7.79 -1.81
C LEU A 14 6.72 8.01 -1.95
N ILE A 15 7.37 7.83 -3.11
CA ILE A 15 8.75 8.33 -3.38
C ILE A 15 8.93 8.87 -4.83
N VAL A 16 9.63 10.01 -4.97
CA VAL A 16 10.05 10.69 -6.23
C VAL A 16 11.58 10.71 -6.40
N GLY A 17 12.11 10.68 -7.64
CA GLY A 17 13.47 11.23 -7.98
C GLY A 17 14.18 10.73 -9.27
N ALA A 18 14.32 11.59 -10.29
CA ALA A 18 14.61 11.30 -11.72
C ALA A 18 16.10 11.31 -12.22
N CYS A 19 16.30 10.88 -13.50
CA CYS A 19 17.16 11.49 -14.56
C CYS A 19 17.32 10.57 -15.81
N GLY A 20 17.13 11.10 -17.05
CA GLY A 20 17.97 10.79 -18.24
C GLY A 20 17.44 10.17 -19.57
N ASN A 21 16.74 10.96 -20.42
CA ASN A 21 16.80 11.07 -21.91
C ASN A 21 16.14 10.10 -22.95
N THR A 22 15.07 10.65 -23.59
CA THR A 22 14.60 10.69 -25.02
C THR A 22 14.34 9.45 -25.90
N GLY A 23 13.09 9.33 -26.41
CA GLY A 23 12.79 8.63 -27.68
C GLY A 23 11.34 8.29 -28.07
N SER A 24 10.48 9.29 -28.36
CA SER A 24 9.31 9.29 -29.29
C SER A 24 8.14 8.26 -29.21
N LYS A 25 6.91 8.82 -29.13
CA LYS A 25 5.58 8.19 -29.27
C LYS A 25 5.32 7.58 -30.67
N LYS A 26 4.46 6.55 -30.73
CA LYS A 26 3.37 6.45 -31.72
C LYS A 26 2.21 5.56 -31.20
N LYS A 27 0.99 6.11 -31.26
CA LYS A 27 -0.29 5.40 -31.11
C LYS A 27 -0.56 4.60 -32.37
N ASP A 28 -1.23 3.45 -32.25
CA ASP A 28 -2.11 2.96 -33.31
C ASP A 28 -3.42 2.42 -32.75
N ALA A 29 -4.44 2.60 -33.57
CA ALA A 29 -5.86 2.45 -33.27
C ALA A 29 -6.39 1.08 -33.69
N GLY A 30 -7.39 0.61 -32.94
CA GLY A 30 -8.47 -0.20 -33.48
C GLY A 30 -8.28 -1.72 -33.42
N THR A 31 -8.88 -2.35 -32.41
CA THR A 31 -9.49 -3.67 -32.58
C THR A 31 -10.69 -3.74 -31.63
N LYS A 32 -11.86 -4.11 -32.17
CA LYS A 32 -13.07 -4.38 -31.38
C LYS A 32 -12.75 -5.55 -30.43
N SER A 33 -12.64 -5.29 -29.14
CA SER A 33 -12.39 -6.36 -28.17
C SER A 33 -13.65 -7.19 -28.01
N GLU A 34 -13.48 -8.50 -28.06
CA GLU A 34 -14.43 -9.44 -27.47
C GLU A 34 -14.73 -8.98 -26.03
N VAL A 35 -15.99 -9.11 -25.63
CA VAL A 35 -16.41 -8.86 -24.25
C VAL A 35 -15.52 -9.69 -23.32
N SER A 36 -14.75 -9.03 -22.45
CA SER A 36 -13.87 -9.72 -21.50
C SER A 36 -14.72 -10.52 -20.51
N LEU A 37 -14.14 -11.60 -19.94
CA LEU A 37 -14.77 -12.42 -18.90
C LEU A 37 -15.31 -11.57 -17.74
N GLN A 38 -14.74 -10.39 -17.53
CA GLN A 38 -15.18 -9.35 -16.63
C GLN A 38 -16.65 -8.90 -16.75
N GLU A 39 -17.21 -8.74 -17.97
CA GLU A 39 -18.62 -8.36 -18.12
C GLU A 39 -19.58 -9.51 -17.74
N GLN A 40 -19.07 -10.74 -17.56
CA GLN A 40 -19.85 -11.88 -17.10
C GLN A 40 -19.83 -12.06 -15.58
N TYR A 41 -18.86 -11.50 -14.84
CA TYR A 41 -18.69 -11.77 -13.40
C TYR A 41 -18.87 -10.55 -12.51
N LEU A 42 -18.40 -9.36 -12.87
CA LEU A 42 -18.61 -8.16 -12.05
C LEU A 42 -19.82 -7.40 -12.61
N THR A 43 -20.88 -7.27 -11.81
CA THR A 43 -22.02 -6.45 -12.21
C THR A 43 -21.57 -5.01 -12.47
N GLN A 44 -22.23 -4.30 -13.39
CA GLN A 44 -21.92 -2.89 -13.66
C GLN A 44 -21.96 -2.03 -12.38
N ASP A 45 -22.87 -2.36 -11.46
CA ASP A 45 -22.97 -1.71 -10.14
C ASP A 45 -21.72 -1.93 -9.28
N LEU A 46 -21.12 -3.12 -9.33
CA LEU A 46 -19.90 -3.42 -8.59
C LEU A 46 -18.69 -2.70 -9.20
N LEU A 47 -18.60 -2.60 -10.52
CA LEU A 47 -17.55 -1.80 -11.18
C LEU A 47 -17.65 -0.32 -10.78
N ILE A 48 -18.86 0.26 -10.80
CA ILE A 48 -19.09 1.63 -10.34
C ILE A 48 -18.70 1.79 -8.86
N LYS A 49 -19.02 0.81 -8.02
CA LYS A 49 -18.61 0.82 -6.61
C LYS A 49 -17.09 0.79 -6.48
N ILE A 50 -16.40 -0.10 -7.19
CA ILE A 50 -14.94 -0.21 -7.19
C ILE A 50 -14.29 1.11 -7.63
N ASP A 51 -14.76 1.71 -8.72
CA ASP A 51 -14.26 3.01 -9.19
C ASP A 51 -14.45 4.10 -8.13
N SER A 52 -15.62 4.12 -7.48
CA SER A 52 -15.91 5.06 -6.39
C SER A 52 -15.02 4.82 -5.17
N LEU A 53 -14.69 3.57 -4.85
CA LEU A 53 -13.79 3.22 -3.75
C LEU A 53 -12.36 3.64 -4.07
N ILE A 54 -11.85 3.35 -5.27
CA ILE A 54 -10.53 3.75 -5.73
C ILE A 54 -10.39 5.28 -5.70
N ALA A 55 -11.36 6.01 -6.27
CA ALA A 55 -11.39 7.47 -6.25
C ALA A 55 -11.54 8.04 -4.83
N GLY A 56 -12.24 7.32 -3.94
CA GLY A 56 -12.33 7.63 -2.53
C GLY A 56 -10.98 7.52 -1.84
N ILE A 57 -10.33 6.36 -1.97
CA ILE A 57 -9.03 6.04 -1.36
C ILE A 57 -7.94 6.97 -1.89
N GLN A 58 -7.97 7.31 -3.18
CA GLN A 58 -7.08 8.29 -3.82
C GLN A 58 -7.09 9.64 -3.08
N LYS A 59 -8.27 10.15 -2.75
CA LYS A 59 -8.42 11.46 -2.10
C LYS A 59 -7.93 11.47 -0.66
N LEU A 60 -7.84 10.30 -0.04
CA LEU A 60 -7.32 10.16 1.30
C LEU A 60 -5.81 10.18 1.17
N GLY A 61 -5.14 11.11 1.82
CA GLY A 61 -3.67 11.22 1.77
C GLY A 61 -2.98 10.00 2.40
N VAL A 62 -1.67 9.91 2.23
CA VAL A 62 -0.87 8.84 2.83
C VAL A 62 -0.74 8.97 4.35
N MET A 63 -0.29 7.89 5.00
CA MET A 63 0.06 7.89 6.41
C MET A 63 1.06 9.03 6.72
N PRO A 64 0.70 10.00 7.58
CA PRO A 64 1.49 11.23 7.73
C PRO A 64 2.94 11.02 8.15
N HIS A 65 3.20 10.06 9.04
CA HIS A 65 4.56 9.74 9.47
C HIS A 65 5.40 9.08 8.36
N MET A 66 4.79 8.30 7.46
CA MET A 66 5.47 7.73 6.29
C MET A 66 5.82 8.82 5.28
N LYS A 67 4.92 9.77 5.06
CA LYS A 67 5.22 10.98 4.27
C LYS A 67 6.37 11.78 4.86
N ALA A 68 6.40 11.93 6.18
CA ALA A 68 7.47 12.64 6.86
C ALA A 68 8.85 11.95 6.72
N ILE A 69 8.88 10.62 6.63
CA ILE A 69 10.10 9.84 6.34
C ILE A 69 10.59 10.12 4.92
N ASP A 70 9.71 10.03 3.91
CA ASP A 70 10.06 10.30 2.50
C ASP A 70 10.56 11.75 2.30
N GLU A 71 9.86 12.73 2.89
CA GLU A 71 10.25 14.14 2.83
C GLU A 71 11.50 14.46 3.68
N GLY A 72 12.00 13.50 4.46
CA GLY A 72 13.17 13.65 5.32
C GLY A 72 12.93 14.58 6.51
N THR A 73 11.67 14.85 6.87
CA THR A 73 11.30 15.69 8.02
C THR A 73 11.24 14.90 9.32
N LEU A 74 10.98 13.59 9.25
CA LEU A 74 11.17 12.66 10.34
C LEU A 74 12.61 12.15 10.32
N VAL A 75 13.39 12.53 11.35
CA VAL A 75 14.80 12.15 11.46
C VAL A 75 15.07 11.52 12.82
N LEU A 76 15.74 10.37 12.83
CA LEU A 76 16.23 9.73 14.04
C LEU A 76 17.53 10.39 14.53
N THR A 77 17.72 10.44 15.85
CA THR A 77 19.01 10.77 16.44
C THR A 77 20.04 9.69 16.17
N ASP A 78 21.34 10.03 16.23
CA ASP A 78 22.44 9.06 16.08
C ASP A 78 22.35 7.89 17.08
N ARG A 79 21.76 8.13 18.26
CA ARG A 79 21.57 7.09 19.27
C ARG A 79 20.51 6.08 18.83
N GLU A 80 19.42 6.55 18.26
CA GLU A 80 18.31 5.72 17.79
C GLU A 80 18.73 4.89 16.58
N LYS A 81 19.47 5.48 15.64
CA LYS A 81 19.99 4.79 14.44
C LYS A 81 20.93 3.61 14.76
N ARG A 82 21.57 3.62 15.95
CA ARG A 82 22.46 2.53 16.41
C ARG A 82 21.69 1.30 16.87
N ILE A 83 20.43 1.45 17.25
CA ILE A 83 19.58 0.35 17.70
C ILE A 83 18.73 -0.08 16.51
N LYS A 84 19.15 -1.12 15.80
CA LYS A 84 18.42 -1.60 14.62
C LYS A 84 17.09 -2.22 15.03
N PRO A 85 15.99 -1.92 14.32
CA PRO A 85 14.67 -2.43 14.64
C PRO A 85 14.64 -3.96 14.51
N THR A 86 14.07 -4.64 15.50
CA THR A 86 13.87 -6.10 15.50
C THR A 86 12.45 -6.48 15.09
N PHE A 87 11.61 -5.50 14.79
CA PHE A 87 10.19 -5.68 14.49
C PHE A 87 9.89 -5.75 12.99
N LEU A 88 10.84 -5.39 12.12
CA LEU A 88 10.66 -5.50 10.66
C LEU A 88 10.44 -6.96 10.27
N MET A 89 9.62 -7.18 9.23
CA MET A 89 9.33 -8.52 8.74
C MET A 89 10.62 -9.15 8.21
N PRO A 90 10.94 -10.40 8.60
CA PRO A 90 12.10 -11.10 8.06
C PRO A 90 11.99 -11.23 6.54
N LEU A 91 13.05 -10.89 5.81
CA LEU A 91 13.05 -10.93 4.34
C LEU A 91 13.01 -12.36 3.82
N GLU A 92 13.55 -13.32 4.58
CA GLU A 92 13.53 -14.74 4.23
C GLU A 92 12.12 -15.34 4.18
N LYS A 93 11.13 -14.74 4.87
CA LYS A 93 9.72 -15.18 4.80
C LYS A 93 9.18 -15.14 3.37
N VAL A 94 9.76 -14.33 2.47
CA VAL A 94 9.36 -14.29 1.05
C VAL A 94 9.46 -15.66 0.37
N ASN A 95 10.40 -16.51 0.82
CA ASN A 95 10.63 -17.83 0.23
C ASN A 95 9.54 -18.83 0.59
N ASP A 96 8.76 -18.56 1.64
CA ASP A 96 7.68 -19.41 2.11
C ASP A 96 6.33 -19.04 1.49
N LEU A 97 6.25 -17.93 0.73
CA LEU A 97 5.01 -17.43 0.13
C LEU A 97 4.64 -18.23 -1.12
N ILE A 98 3.44 -18.81 -1.11
CA ILE A 98 2.96 -19.72 -2.15
C ILE A 98 1.96 -19.01 -3.08
N THR A 99 1.00 -18.28 -2.51
CA THR A 99 -0.12 -17.71 -3.26
C THR A 99 0.14 -16.27 -3.74
N LEU A 100 -0.56 -15.84 -4.79
CA LEU A 100 -0.49 -14.46 -5.26
C LEU A 100 -0.95 -13.47 -4.17
N ASN A 101 -2.01 -13.79 -3.41
CA ASN A 101 -2.47 -12.96 -2.29
C ASN A 101 -1.41 -12.79 -1.20
N GLN A 102 -0.71 -13.86 -0.81
CA GLN A 102 0.41 -13.78 0.14
C GLN A 102 1.52 -12.87 -0.40
N LYS A 103 1.87 -13.01 -1.69
CA LYS A 103 2.88 -12.17 -2.35
C LYS A 103 2.47 -10.71 -2.46
N SER A 104 1.20 -10.42 -2.76
CA SER A 104 0.64 -9.07 -2.81
C SER A 104 0.60 -8.41 -1.43
N ARG A 105 0.29 -9.15 -0.37
CA ARG A 105 0.40 -8.65 1.00
C ARG A 105 1.86 -8.35 1.39
N ALA A 106 2.77 -9.27 1.07
CA ALA A 106 4.21 -9.12 1.31
C ALA A 106 4.79 -7.90 0.58
N LEU A 107 4.29 -7.62 -0.62
CA LEU A 107 4.63 -6.45 -1.41
C LEU A 107 4.54 -5.16 -0.60
N ALA A 108 3.38 -4.95 0.03
CA ALA A 108 3.08 -3.75 0.80
C ALA A 108 3.88 -3.72 2.11
N VAL A 109 3.97 -4.86 2.81
CA VAL A 109 4.71 -4.99 4.08
C VAL A 109 6.18 -4.64 3.89
N TYR A 110 6.85 -5.29 2.93
CA TYR A 110 8.27 -5.06 2.70
C TYR A 110 8.56 -3.66 2.18
N ALA A 111 7.61 -3.04 1.50
CA ALA A 111 7.72 -1.65 1.13
C ALA A 111 7.63 -0.71 2.35
N VAL A 112 6.67 -0.88 3.28
CA VAL A 112 6.67 -0.11 4.55
C VAL A 112 8.00 -0.33 5.29
N ASP A 113 8.40 -1.59 5.46
CA ASP A 113 9.61 -1.95 6.20
C ASP A 113 10.87 -1.36 5.59
N ARG A 114 10.92 -1.22 4.26
CA ARG A 114 12.04 -0.59 3.56
C ARG A 114 12.20 0.88 3.97
N GLU A 115 11.11 1.64 4.14
CA GLU A 115 11.21 3.05 4.58
C GLU A 115 11.66 3.16 6.02
N ILE A 116 11.21 2.24 6.86
CA ILE A 116 11.71 2.17 8.23
C ILE A 116 13.19 1.77 8.21
N ALA A 117 13.59 0.78 7.42
CA ALA A 117 15.00 0.42 7.25
C ALA A 117 15.84 1.61 6.78
N GLN A 118 15.34 2.42 5.84
CA GLN A 118 15.97 3.64 5.35
C GLN A 118 16.12 4.69 6.47
N LEU A 119 15.06 4.93 7.25
CA LEU A 119 15.07 5.83 8.40
C LEU A 119 16.14 5.43 9.44
N TYR A 120 16.34 4.13 9.63
CA TYR A 120 17.36 3.56 10.51
C TYR A 120 18.74 3.38 9.85
N GLU A 121 18.95 3.87 8.63
CA GLU A 121 20.20 3.71 7.86
C GLU A 121 20.67 2.25 7.78
N MET A 122 19.73 1.33 7.54
CA MET A 122 20.01 -0.07 7.26
C MET A 122 20.31 -0.26 5.76
N PRO A 123 21.06 -1.31 5.37
CA PRO A 123 21.20 -1.69 3.96
C PRO A 123 19.84 -1.98 3.32
N LEU A 124 19.64 -1.52 2.08
CA LEU A 124 18.35 -1.60 1.37
C LEU A 124 18.38 -2.56 0.18
N GLU A 125 19.55 -3.06 -0.20
CA GLU A 125 19.73 -3.84 -1.42
C GLU A 125 18.90 -5.13 -1.43
N GLU A 126 18.74 -5.76 -0.28
CA GLU A 126 17.94 -6.97 -0.15
C GLU A 126 16.44 -6.68 -0.20
N TYR A 127 15.98 -5.60 0.45
CA TYR A 127 14.62 -5.10 0.32
C TYR A 127 14.31 -4.83 -1.15
N ASP A 128 15.12 -4.02 -1.83
CA ASP A 128 14.96 -3.65 -3.24
C ASP A 128 14.84 -4.89 -4.15
N ARG A 129 15.61 -5.96 -3.87
CA ARG A 129 15.57 -7.22 -4.61
C ARG A 129 14.28 -8.00 -4.37
N VAL A 130 13.89 -8.16 -3.11
CA VAL A 130 12.67 -8.91 -2.71
C VAL A 130 11.43 -8.23 -3.30
N ILE A 131 11.35 -6.92 -3.14
CA ILE A 131 10.36 -6.02 -3.73
C ILE A 131 10.31 -6.23 -5.26
N ALA A 132 11.44 -6.12 -5.96
CA ALA A 132 11.48 -6.34 -7.41
C ALA A 132 10.97 -7.72 -7.84
N GLN A 133 11.27 -8.77 -7.07
CA GLN A 133 10.77 -10.12 -7.37
C GLN A 133 9.25 -10.20 -7.19
N LEU A 134 8.73 -9.66 -6.10
CA LEU A 134 7.29 -9.69 -5.80
C LEU A 134 6.48 -8.89 -6.83
N LEU A 135 7.01 -7.78 -7.35
CA LEU A 135 6.45 -7.04 -8.48
C LEU A 135 6.20 -7.93 -9.71
N VAL A 136 7.21 -8.72 -10.06
CA VAL A 136 7.17 -9.63 -11.20
C VAL A 136 6.20 -10.77 -10.93
N ASP A 137 6.29 -11.36 -9.73
CA ASP A 137 5.46 -12.51 -9.35
C ASP A 137 3.97 -12.17 -9.29
N THR A 138 3.62 -10.94 -8.93
CA THR A 138 2.23 -10.46 -8.81
C THR A 138 1.71 -9.81 -10.10
N ASP A 139 2.48 -9.88 -11.19
CA ASP A 139 2.18 -9.24 -12.48
C ASP A 139 1.79 -7.76 -12.32
N ASN A 140 2.40 -7.05 -11.37
CA ASN A 140 2.05 -5.67 -11.08
C ASN A 140 2.87 -4.73 -11.97
N VAL A 141 2.73 -4.91 -13.29
CA VAL A 141 3.51 -4.20 -14.31
C VAL A 141 3.31 -2.69 -14.24
N SER A 142 2.15 -2.18 -13.82
CA SER A 142 1.96 -0.74 -13.55
C SER A 142 2.86 -0.21 -12.41
N LEU A 143 3.23 -1.07 -11.46
CA LEU A 143 4.26 -0.80 -10.45
C LEU A 143 5.69 -1.08 -10.96
N MET A 144 5.86 -1.80 -12.07
CA MET A 144 7.16 -1.86 -12.77
C MET A 144 7.34 -0.65 -13.71
N GLU A 145 6.24 -0.12 -14.25
CA GLU A 145 6.11 0.92 -15.28
C GLU A 145 5.82 2.33 -14.72
N GLY A 146 6.37 2.65 -13.56
CA GLY A 146 6.84 4.02 -13.26
C GLY A 146 7.91 4.54 -14.27
N ALA A 147 8.09 3.84 -15.40
CA ALA A 147 8.99 4.09 -16.51
C ALA A 147 8.30 4.73 -17.73
N GLU A 148 6.97 4.66 -17.92
CA GLU A 148 6.35 5.15 -19.18
C GLU A 148 4.98 5.84 -19.11
N VAL A 149 4.45 6.24 -17.95
CA VAL A 149 3.25 7.10 -17.93
C VAL A 149 3.61 8.55 -18.26
N LYS A 150 3.38 8.93 -19.52
CA LYS A 150 3.52 10.30 -20.03
C LYS A 150 2.41 11.22 -19.49
N VAL A 151 2.63 11.81 -18.31
CA VAL A 151 1.97 13.07 -17.94
C VAL A 151 3.05 14.07 -17.55
N GLU A 152 2.95 15.29 -18.09
CA GLU A 152 3.94 16.35 -17.94
C GLU A 152 4.25 16.65 -16.46
N VAL A 153 5.53 16.60 -16.14
CA VAL A 153 6.08 16.81 -14.80
C VAL A 153 6.02 18.30 -14.44
N ASN A 154 4.91 18.70 -13.87
CA ASN A 154 4.85 19.73 -12.85
C ASN A 154 4.19 19.07 -11.65
N THR A 155 4.98 18.77 -10.61
CA THR A 155 4.58 18.02 -9.39
C THR A 155 3.95 16.66 -9.70
N MET A 156 4.69 15.56 -9.50
CA MET A 156 4.10 14.22 -9.51
C MET A 156 2.86 14.21 -8.62
N ASP A 157 1.69 14.07 -9.23
CA ASP A 157 0.41 13.96 -8.55
C ASP A 157 0.34 12.55 -7.96
N VAL A 158 0.91 12.42 -6.77
CA VAL A 158 0.84 11.31 -5.82
C VAL A 158 -0.54 10.62 -5.81
N ASP A 159 -1.61 11.37 -6.02
CA ASP A 159 -2.98 10.89 -6.01
C ASP A 159 -3.28 10.01 -7.24
N SER A 160 -2.58 10.21 -8.36
CA SER A 160 -2.84 9.46 -9.62
C SER A 160 -2.44 7.97 -9.59
N TRP A 161 -1.66 7.54 -8.60
CA TRP A 161 -1.14 6.17 -8.54
C TRP A 161 -2.17 5.14 -8.06
N ILE A 162 -2.98 5.47 -7.05
CA ILE A 162 -4.03 4.58 -6.53
C ILE A 162 -5.01 4.23 -7.67
N VAL A 163 -5.31 5.22 -8.51
CA VAL A 163 -6.11 5.05 -9.73
C VAL A 163 -5.37 4.19 -10.75
N THR A 164 -4.10 4.49 -11.05
CA THR A 164 -3.33 3.73 -12.06
C THR A 164 -3.19 2.25 -11.69
N MET A 165 -2.88 1.94 -10.43
CA MET A 165 -2.78 0.57 -9.94
C MET A 165 -4.17 -0.10 -9.94
N GLY A 166 -5.21 0.61 -9.51
CA GLY A 166 -6.58 0.13 -9.56
C GLY A 166 -7.03 -0.20 -10.98
N GLU A 167 -6.77 0.67 -11.94
CA GLU A 167 -7.11 0.48 -13.36
C GLU A 167 -6.33 -0.68 -14.01
N ASP A 168 -5.04 -0.83 -13.70
CA ASP A 168 -4.21 -1.94 -14.21
C ASP A 168 -4.68 -3.29 -13.64
N GLN A 169 -4.92 -3.34 -12.33
CA GLN A 169 -5.44 -4.54 -11.66
C GLN A 169 -6.87 -4.85 -12.12
N LEU A 170 -7.68 -3.83 -12.43
CA LEU A 170 -8.97 -4.00 -13.06
C LEU A 170 -8.79 -4.61 -14.45
N ALA A 171 -7.94 -4.06 -15.31
CA ALA A 171 -7.69 -4.58 -16.66
C ALA A 171 -7.17 -6.03 -16.67
N LYS A 172 -6.48 -6.46 -15.61
CA LYS A 172 -5.95 -7.82 -15.42
C LYS A 172 -6.93 -8.79 -14.73
N GLU A 173 -8.13 -8.33 -14.37
CA GLU A 173 -9.09 -9.11 -13.57
C GLU A 173 -8.54 -9.52 -12.18
N GLN A 174 -7.66 -8.69 -11.62
CA GLN A 174 -6.92 -8.92 -10.37
C GLN A 174 -7.25 -7.91 -9.27
N MET A 175 -8.44 -7.32 -9.28
CA MET A 175 -8.85 -6.32 -8.26
C MET A 175 -8.75 -6.81 -6.82
N HIS A 176 -8.88 -8.11 -6.57
CA HIS A 176 -8.63 -8.70 -5.25
C HIS A 176 -7.19 -8.46 -4.78
N LEU A 177 -6.19 -8.58 -5.66
CA LEU A 177 -4.78 -8.32 -5.33
C LEU A 177 -4.52 -6.84 -4.99
N PHE A 178 -5.25 -5.92 -5.62
CA PHE A 178 -5.21 -4.49 -5.25
C PHE A 178 -5.65 -4.29 -3.80
N PHE A 179 -6.79 -4.84 -3.41
CA PHE A 179 -7.29 -4.71 -2.04
C PHE A 179 -6.48 -5.50 -1.00
N GLU A 180 -5.90 -6.64 -1.36
CA GLU A 180 -4.90 -7.36 -0.53
C GLU A 180 -3.70 -6.46 -0.21
N THR A 181 -3.17 -5.80 -1.24
CA THR A 181 -2.00 -4.92 -1.11
C THR A 181 -2.33 -3.70 -0.23
N LEU A 182 -3.46 -3.04 -0.47
CA LEU A 182 -3.89 -1.90 0.34
C LEU A 182 -4.17 -2.28 1.80
N GLY A 183 -4.84 -3.41 2.02
CA GLY A 183 -5.14 -3.91 3.36
C GLY A 183 -3.87 -4.17 4.17
N ALA A 184 -2.89 -4.85 3.55
CA ALA A 184 -1.61 -5.10 4.18
C ALA A 184 -0.81 -3.82 4.46
N GLY A 185 -0.79 -2.88 3.52
CA GLY A 185 -0.08 -1.60 3.69
C GLY A 185 -0.65 -0.73 4.80
N VAL A 186 -1.99 -0.66 4.91
CA VAL A 186 -2.67 0.05 6.00
C VAL A 186 -2.34 -0.60 7.34
N LEU A 187 -2.43 -1.93 7.44
CA LEU A 187 -2.13 -2.65 8.67
C LEU A 187 -0.68 -2.49 9.10
N GLU A 188 0.28 -2.66 8.19
CA GLU A 188 1.70 -2.52 8.53
C GLU A 188 2.01 -1.07 8.97
N SER A 189 1.41 -0.07 8.33
CA SER A 189 1.57 1.33 8.75
C SER A 189 0.96 1.61 10.14
N LEU A 190 -0.22 1.03 10.44
CA LEU A 190 -0.81 1.11 11.78
C LEU A 190 0.06 0.41 12.81
N TYR A 191 0.65 -0.73 12.47
CA TYR A 191 1.59 -1.46 13.31
C TYR A 191 2.80 -0.58 13.64
N ILE A 192 3.48 0.00 12.63
CA ILE A 192 4.60 0.91 12.86
C ILE A 192 4.18 2.10 13.74
N THR A 193 3.03 2.71 13.47
CA THR A 193 2.51 3.82 14.29
C THR A 193 2.33 3.40 15.75
N SER A 194 1.81 2.19 15.98
CA SER A 194 1.53 1.66 17.32
C SER A 194 2.79 1.36 18.15
N LEU A 195 3.94 1.13 17.50
CA LEU A 195 5.21 0.84 18.20
C LEU A 195 5.80 2.05 18.93
N ASP A 196 5.56 3.26 18.43
CA ASP A 196 6.00 4.52 19.05
C ASP A 196 4.97 5.64 18.75
N ILE A 197 3.77 5.47 19.32
CA ILE A 197 2.66 6.41 19.14
C ILE A 197 3.08 7.86 19.45
N PRO A 198 3.76 8.17 20.58
CA PRO A 198 4.14 9.54 20.90
C PRO A 198 5.01 10.22 19.84
N ARG A 199 5.84 9.46 19.11
CA ARG A 199 6.64 9.99 17.99
C ARG A 199 5.82 10.16 16.74
N TYR A 200 5.11 9.12 16.31
CA TYR A 200 4.50 9.12 14.98
C TYR A 200 3.24 9.96 14.93
N ILE A 201 2.50 10.08 16.04
CA ILE A 201 1.27 10.85 16.11
C ILE A 201 1.51 12.37 15.91
N THR A 202 2.73 12.88 16.15
CA THR A 202 3.04 14.31 15.97
C THR A 202 2.96 14.80 14.54
N TYR A 203 2.99 13.88 13.57
CA TYR A 203 2.85 14.19 12.15
C TYR A 203 1.39 14.24 11.68
N PHE A 204 0.46 13.88 12.56
CA PHE A 204 -0.97 13.92 12.26
C PHE A 204 -1.57 15.26 12.70
N ASN A 205 -2.54 15.72 11.93
CA ASN A 205 -3.57 16.66 12.36
C ASN A 205 -4.94 15.97 12.34
N ASP A 206 -5.99 16.63 12.85
CA ASP A 206 -7.33 16.04 12.97
C ASP A 206 -7.90 15.57 11.63
N GLN A 207 -7.65 16.30 10.54
CA GLN A 207 -8.05 15.91 9.21
C GLN A 207 -7.35 14.61 8.77
N THR A 208 -6.02 14.56 8.86
CA THR A 208 -5.26 13.36 8.45
C THR A 208 -5.56 12.15 9.34
N ALA A 209 -5.87 12.36 10.62
CA ALA A 209 -6.33 11.29 11.51
C ALA A 209 -7.65 10.71 11.00
N SER A 210 -8.62 11.57 10.67
CA SER A 210 -9.90 11.16 10.07
C SER A 210 -9.74 10.49 8.70
N GLU A 211 -8.83 10.98 7.85
CA GLU A 211 -8.62 10.42 6.51
C GLU A 211 -8.01 9.02 6.57
N VAL A 212 -7.04 8.79 7.46
CA VAL A 212 -6.40 7.48 7.64
C VAL A 212 -7.39 6.45 8.19
N THR A 213 -8.21 6.82 9.17
CA THR A 213 -9.23 5.90 9.71
C THR A 213 -10.31 5.60 8.68
N TYR A 214 -10.73 6.60 7.91
CA TYR A 214 -11.70 6.39 6.83
C TYR A 214 -11.14 5.51 5.70
N ARG A 215 -9.84 5.62 5.39
CA ARG A 215 -9.19 4.75 4.40
C ARG A 215 -9.29 3.28 4.77
N LEU A 216 -9.06 2.93 6.04
CA LEU A 216 -9.23 1.55 6.51
C LEU A 216 -10.65 1.03 6.24
N LEU A 217 -11.67 1.86 6.50
CA LEU A 217 -13.06 1.50 6.24
C LEU A 217 -13.34 1.28 4.75
N LEU A 218 -12.81 2.14 3.86
CA LEU A 218 -12.97 1.97 2.41
C LEU A 218 -12.28 0.70 1.89
N VAL A 219 -11.09 0.38 2.41
CA VAL A 219 -10.37 -0.85 2.03
C VAL A 219 -11.16 -2.08 2.47
N VAL A 220 -11.68 -2.10 3.69
CA VAL A 220 -12.52 -3.20 4.19
C VAL A 220 -13.81 -3.33 3.37
N ASP A 221 -14.49 -2.23 3.04
CA ASP A 221 -15.70 -2.27 2.19
C ASP A 221 -15.40 -2.83 0.78
N GLY A 222 -14.24 -2.48 0.21
CA GLY A 222 -13.80 -3.05 -1.06
C GLY A 222 -13.52 -4.55 -0.99
N ILE A 223 -12.85 -5.00 0.07
CA ILE A 223 -12.62 -6.43 0.35
C ILE A 223 -13.97 -7.15 0.47
N GLU A 224 -14.88 -6.68 1.31
CA GLU A 224 -16.20 -7.28 1.53
C GLU A 224 -17.04 -7.37 0.24
N SER A 225 -16.93 -6.34 -0.62
CA SER A 225 -17.66 -6.29 -1.90
C SER A 225 -17.18 -7.33 -2.90
N LEU A 226 -15.91 -7.74 -2.81
CA LEU A 226 -15.28 -8.67 -3.74
C LEU A 226 -15.33 -10.13 -3.25
N ILE A 227 -15.55 -10.39 -1.96
CA ILE A 227 -15.62 -11.76 -1.39
C ILE A 227 -16.54 -12.71 -2.16
N PRO A 228 -17.74 -12.32 -2.64
CA PRO A 228 -18.59 -13.23 -3.42
C PRO A 228 -17.96 -13.76 -4.71
N TYR A 229 -16.94 -13.05 -5.23
CA TYR A 229 -16.22 -13.36 -6.46
C TYR A 229 -14.79 -13.86 -6.18
N HIS A 230 -14.22 -13.45 -5.05
CA HIS A 230 -12.86 -13.75 -4.59
C HIS A 230 -12.88 -14.20 -3.12
N PRO A 231 -13.34 -15.43 -2.81
CA PRO A 231 -13.46 -15.91 -1.42
C PRO A 231 -12.13 -15.94 -0.65
N GLU A 232 -10.99 -15.99 -1.34
CA GLU A 232 -9.65 -15.88 -0.77
C GLU A 232 -9.45 -14.60 0.06
N LEU A 233 -10.20 -13.53 -0.23
CA LEU A 233 -10.20 -12.28 0.50
C LEU A 233 -10.70 -12.41 1.95
N GLU A 234 -11.38 -13.50 2.30
CA GLU A 234 -11.78 -13.79 3.69
C GLU A 234 -10.59 -13.83 4.65
N SER A 235 -9.41 -14.24 4.15
CA SER A 235 -8.18 -14.25 4.95
C SER A 235 -7.82 -12.86 5.45
N ILE A 236 -7.68 -11.89 4.52
CA ILE A 236 -7.34 -10.51 4.90
C ILE A 236 -8.52 -9.78 5.57
N ARG A 237 -9.77 -10.08 5.19
CA ARG A 237 -10.94 -9.55 5.89
C ARG A 237 -10.93 -9.94 7.36
N GLY A 238 -10.63 -11.22 7.67
CA GLY A 238 -10.53 -11.71 9.04
C GLY A 238 -9.42 -11.02 9.85
N ILE A 239 -8.33 -10.62 9.20
CA ILE A 239 -7.22 -9.87 9.81
C ILE A 239 -7.63 -8.41 10.11
N LEU A 240 -8.35 -7.77 9.19
CA LEU A 240 -8.71 -6.35 9.30
C LEU A 240 -10.00 -6.10 10.09
N GLU A 241 -10.89 -7.10 10.22
CA GLU A 241 -12.19 -6.97 10.89
C GLU A 241 -12.09 -6.38 12.31
N PRO A 242 -11.17 -6.84 13.20
CA PRO A 242 -11.04 -6.29 14.54
C PRO A 242 -10.68 -4.80 14.54
N LEU A 243 -10.07 -4.31 13.46
CA LEU A 243 -9.58 -2.93 13.33
C LEU A 243 -10.64 -1.97 12.79
N LYS A 244 -11.81 -2.45 12.35
CA LYS A 244 -12.92 -1.60 11.88
C LYS A 244 -13.45 -0.64 12.94
N VAL A 245 -13.13 -0.89 14.21
CA VAL A 245 -13.47 0.01 15.32
C VAL A 245 -12.61 1.28 15.34
N ILE A 246 -11.53 1.33 14.54
CA ILE A 246 -10.73 2.53 14.31
C ILE A 246 -11.54 3.50 13.43
N ASN A 247 -11.99 4.60 14.03
CA ASN A 247 -12.86 5.59 13.40
C ASN A 247 -12.66 7.00 13.98
N ALA A 248 -11.43 7.31 14.37
CA ALA A 248 -11.08 8.59 14.95
C ALA A 248 -11.38 9.77 14.02
N ILE A 249 -11.96 10.84 14.58
CA ILE A 249 -12.21 12.12 13.89
C ILE A 249 -11.20 13.21 14.28
N ASN A 250 -10.27 12.89 15.17
CA ASN A 250 -9.20 13.78 15.63
C ASN A 250 -7.99 12.97 16.12
N VAL A 251 -6.87 13.66 16.32
CA VAL A 251 -5.61 13.02 16.72
C VAL A 251 -5.72 12.29 18.06
N LYS A 252 -6.40 12.90 19.04
CA LYS A 252 -6.55 12.33 20.38
C LYS A 252 -7.28 10.99 20.37
N GLN A 253 -8.37 10.90 19.60
CA GLN A 253 -9.11 9.64 19.46
C GLN A 253 -8.28 8.58 18.74
N LEU A 254 -7.51 8.97 17.72
CA LEU A 254 -6.64 8.04 17.01
C LEU A 254 -5.59 7.47 17.96
N GLU A 255 -4.96 8.32 18.76
CA GLU A 255 -4.01 7.90 19.80
C GLU A 255 -4.65 6.93 20.81
N GLU A 256 -5.84 7.22 21.33
CA GLU A 256 -6.56 6.34 22.27
C GLU A 256 -6.90 4.97 21.63
N GLN A 257 -7.36 4.97 20.37
CA GLN A 257 -7.69 3.77 19.63
C GLN A 257 -6.46 2.91 19.32
N LEU A 258 -5.35 3.52 18.89
CA LEU A 258 -4.09 2.82 18.64
C LEU A 258 -3.53 2.18 19.91
N ASN A 259 -3.58 2.88 21.05
CA ASN A 259 -3.16 2.32 22.33
C ASN A 259 -4.02 1.12 22.74
N THR A 260 -5.33 1.19 22.51
CA THR A 260 -6.27 0.12 22.86
C THR A 260 -6.08 -1.11 21.98
N LEU A 261 -5.78 -0.93 20.69
CA LEU A 261 -5.75 -1.98 19.69
C LEU A 261 -4.33 -2.47 19.35
N ALA A 262 -3.29 -2.01 20.06
CA ALA A 262 -1.91 -2.34 19.75
C ALA A 262 -1.65 -3.86 19.67
N VAL A 263 -2.31 -4.64 20.54
CA VAL A 263 -2.22 -6.10 20.53
C VAL A 263 -2.90 -6.69 19.30
N ASP A 264 -4.13 -6.28 19.00
CA ASP A 264 -4.88 -6.76 17.83
C ASP A 264 -4.18 -6.41 16.51
N ILE A 265 -3.60 -5.20 16.43
CA ILE A 265 -2.77 -4.76 15.29
C ILE A 265 -1.55 -5.66 15.16
N ALA A 266 -0.82 -5.95 16.24
CA ALA A 266 0.35 -6.82 16.20
C ALA A 266 -0.01 -8.28 15.85
N GLU A 267 -1.12 -8.81 16.37
CA GLU A 267 -1.61 -10.14 16.04
C GLU A 267 -2.05 -10.24 14.58
N GLY A 268 -2.76 -9.24 14.08
CA GLY A 268 -3.15 -9.15 12.67
C GLY A 268 -1.92 -9.10 11.77
N ARG A 269 -0.94 -8.25 12.13
CA ARG A 269 0.33 -8.12 11.41
C ARG A 269 1.07 -9.45 11.29
N ASN A 270 1.14 -10.23 12.37
CA ASN A 270 1.84 -11.51 12.36
C ASN A 270 1.21 -12.54 11.40
N LYS A 271 -0.09 -12.42 11.12
CA LYS A 271 -0.85 -13.28 10.21
C LYS A 271 -0.86 -12.78 8.76
N LEU A 272 -0.32 -11.58 8.48
CA LEU A 272 -0.40 -10.96 7.14
C LEU A 272 0.21 -11.82 6.04
N LEU A 273 1.27 -12.58 6.35
CA LEU A 273 2.00 -13.37 5.35
C LEU A 273 1.70 -14.87 5.46
N ASP A 274 0.80 -15.25 6.36
CA ASP A 274 0.39 -16.64 6.55
C ASP A 274 -0.74 -17.01 5.55
#